data_AF-K1U5I6-F1
#
_entry.id   AF-K1U5I6-F1
#
_cell.length_a   1.000
_cell.length_b   1.000
_cell.length_c   1.000
_cell.angle_alpha   90.00
_cell.angle_beta   90.00
_cell.angle_gamma   90.00
#
_symmetry.space_group_name_H-M   'P 1'
#
loop_
_entity.id
_entity.type
_entity.pdbx_description
1 polymer ?
#
loop_
_entity_poly.entity_id
_entity_poly.type
_entity_poly.pdbx_seq_one_letter_code
_entity_poly.pdbx_strand_id
1 'polypeptide(L)'
;MHLSELSELRWIDALLERSRSGVRFTGEREVEAFVAAMKRIDGTEGVGRVCILLELLDFLGRSGDYHCIDAGAGPCAGVCGADEPLWRVHRFLLGNLGRKLTLGEIASSAGMSPAALCRYFRRRTGRTVSEYANALRMARVCNRLM
;
A
#
# COMPACT_ATOMS: atom_id res chain seq x y z
N MET A 1 -14.71 -16.37 11.48
CA MET A 1 -14.74 -17.30 10.33
C MET A 1 -13.58 -16.89 9.44
N HIS A 2 -12.45 -17.58 9.55
CA HIS A 2 -11.24 -17.19 8.81
C HIS A 2 -11.38 -17.64 7.36
N LEU A 3 -11.21 -16.73 6.40
CA LEU A 3 -11.21 -17.05 4.97
C LEU A 3 -10.10 -18.06 4.60
N SER A 4 -9.11 -18.27 5.47
CA SER A 4 -7.97 -19.15 5.29
C SER A 4 -8.31 -20.64 5.21
N GLU A 5 -9.51 -21.07 5.58
CA GLU A 5 -9.94 -22.47 5.42
C GLU A 5 -10.45 -22.81 4.01
N LEU A 6 -10.70 -21.80 3.18
CA LEU A 6 -11.15 -21.96 1.80
C LEU A 6 -9.97 -21.77 0.85
N SER A 7 -9.39 -22.89 0.41
CA SER A 7 -8.25 -22.91 -0.52
C SER A 7 -8.51 -22.15 -1.83
N GLU A 8 -9.78 -22.06 -2.22
CA GLU A 8 -10.32 -21.35 -3.37
C GLU A 8 -10.21 -19.83 -3.22
N LEU A 9 -10.17 -19.31 -1.99
CA LEU A 9 -10.11 -17.88 -1.69
C LEU A 9 -8.71 -17.41 -1.25
N ARG A 10 -7.68 -18.26 -1.37
CA ARG A 10 -6.31 -17.96 -0.91
C ARG A 10 -5.74 -16.64 -1.44
N TRP A 11 -6.08 -16.27 -2.67
CA TRP A 11 -5.60 -15.03 -3.30
C TRP A 11 -6.32 -13.80 -2.75
N ILE A 12 -7.61 -13.96 -2.43
CA ILE A 12 -8.42 -12.93 -1.80
C ILE A 12 -7.96 -12.73 -0.36
N ASP A 13 -7.73 -13.81 0.40
CA ASP A 13 -7.25 -13.75 1.77
C ASP A 13 -5.87 -13.07 1.85
N ALA A 14 -4.94 -13.46 0.97
CA ALA A 14 -3.64 -12.80 0.86
C ALA A 14 -3.76 -11.31 0.50
N LEU A 15 -4.68 -10.95 -0.41
CA LEU A 15 -4.92 -9.56 -0.77
C LEU A 15 -5.53 -8.77 0.40
N LEU A 16 -6.51 -9.33 1.11
CA LEU A 16 -7.14 -8.70 2.26
C LEU A 16 -6.14 -8.48 3.39
N GLU A 17 -5.29 -9.46 3.67
CA GLU A 17 -4.22 -9.33 4.67
C GLU A 17 -3.24 -8.21 4.28
N ARG A 18 -2.87 -8.12 2.99
CA ARG A 18 -2.04 -7.02 2.46
C ARG A 18 -2.76 -5.68 2.51
N SER A 19 -4.07 -5.65 2.28
CA SER A 19 -4.90 -4.44 2.32
C SER A 19 -4.97 -3.80 3.72
N ARG A 20 -4.66 -4.56 4.78
CA ARG A 20 -4.52 -4.02 6.15
C ARG A 20 -3.43 -2.95 6.23
N SER A 21 -2.42 -3.06 5.39
CA SER A 21 -1.33 -2.09 5.20
C SER A 21 -1.66 -1.06 4.11
N GLY A 22 -2.89 -1.01 3.59
CA GLY A 22 -3.30 -0.22 2.44
C GLY A 22 -2.68 -0.71 1.14
N VAL A 23 -3.45 -0.83 0.06
CA VAL A 23 -2.97 -1.30 -1.25
C VAL A 23 -3.44 -0.34 -2.35
N ARG A 24 -2.52 0.03 -3.23
CA ARG A 24 -2.73 0.93 -4.38
C ARG A 24 -2.39 0.19 -5.66
N PHE A 25 -3.38 -0.05 -6.49
CA PHE A 25 -3.18 -0.57 -7.84
C PHE A 25 -2.86 0.59 -8.79
N THR A 26 -1.80 0.45 -9.59
CA THR A 26 -1.35 1.44 -10.58
C THR A 26 -1.24 0.88 -11.99
N GLY A 27 -1.36 -0.44 -12.15
CA GLY A 27 -1.38 -1.07 -13.46
C GLY A 27 -2.67 -0.74 -14.21
N GLU A 28 -2.52 -0.51 -15.52
CA GLU A 28 -3.62 -0.14 -16.42
C GLU A 28 -4.70 -1.22 -16.47
N ARG A 29 -4.28 -2.49 -16.43
CA ARG A 29 -5.17 -3.66 -16.45
C ARG A 29 -6.05 -3.76 -15.20
N GLU A 30 -5.50 -3.45 -14.04
CA GLU A 30 -6.20 -3.45 -12.75
C GLU A 30 -7.24 -2.33 -12.69
N VAL A 31 -6.86 -1.15 -13.19
CA VAL A 31 -7.76 -0.01 -13.28
C VAL A 31 -8.90 -0.30 -14.27
N GLU A 32 -8.60 -0.86 -15.43
CA GLU A 32 -9.62 -1.28 -16.41
C GLU A 32 -10.57 -2.34 -15.84
N ALA A 33 -10.03 -3.36 -15.18
CA ALA A 33 -10.82 -4.42 -14.55
C ALA A 33 -11.73 -3.85 -13.44
N PHE A 34 -11.23 -2.91 -12.63
CA PHE A 34 -12.03 -2.23 -11.62
C PHE A 34 -13.17 -1.43 -12.25
N VAL A 35 -12.88 -0.62 -13.28
CA VAL A 35 -13.90 0.17 -13.98
C VAL A 35 -14.95 -0.74 -14.61
N ALA A 36 -14.55 -1.86 -15.22
CA ALA A 36 -15.46 -2.84 -15.79
C ALA A 36 -16.34 -3.51 -14.72
N ALA A 37 -15.78 -3.86 -13.57
CA ALA A 37 -16.53 -4.43 -12.45
C ALA A 37 -17.56 -3.44 -11.90
N MET A 38 -17.17 -2.17 -11.70
CA MET A 38 -18.09 -1.12 -11.24
C MET A 38 -19.27 -0.92 -12.20
N LYS A 39 -19.02 -0.92 -13.52
CA LYS A 39 -20.09 -0.86 -14.52
C LYS A 39 -21.06 -2.04 -14.44
N ARG A 40 -20.56 -3.25 -14.15
CA ARG A 40 -21.39 -4.46 -13.99
C ARG A 40 -22.23 -4.39 -12.71
N ILE A 41 -21.69 -3.82 -11.63
CA ILE A 41 -22.35 -3.70 -10.31
C ILE A 41 -23.57 -2.77 -10.35
N ASP A 42 -23.57 -1.75 -11.21
CA ASP A 42 -24.68 -0.81 -11.35
C ASP A 42 -25.96 -1.47 -11.89
N GLY A 43 -25.83 -2.56 -12.65
CA GLY A 43 -26.96 -3.28 -13.24
C GLY A 43 -27.31 -4.61 -12.56
N THR A 44 -26.66 -4.95 -11.45
CA THR A 44 -26.88 -6.23 -10.75
C THR A 44 -27.36 -6.03 -9.32
N GLU A 45 -28.23 -6.95 -8.88
CA GLU A 45 -28.80 -6.96 -7.53
C GLU A 45 -28.56 -8.31 -6.84
N GLY A 46 -28.70 -8.32 -5.51
CA GLY A 46 -28.56 -9.52 -4.68
C GLY A 46 -27.18 -10.19 -4.80
N VAL A 47 -27.18 -11.52 -4.90
CA VAL A 47 -25.96 -12.35 -4.90
C VAL A 47 -25.04 -12.04 -6.08
N GLY A 48 -25.58 -11.55 -7.21
CA GLY A 48 -24.79 -11.19 -8.38
C GLY A 48 -23.73 -10.12 -8.10
N ARG A 49 -24.05 -9.15 -7.23
CA ARG A 49 -23.07 -8.13 -6.79
C ARG A 49 -21.91 -8.72 -6.00
N VAL A 50 -22.20 -9.69 -5.14
CA VAL A 50 -21.19 -10.38 -4.34
C VAL A 50 -20.26 -11.19 -5.24
N CYS A 51 -20.80 -11.89 -6.25
CA CYS A 51 -20.00 -12.61 -7.23
C CYS A 51 -19.04 -11.68 -7.99
N ILE A 52 -19.52 -10.53 -8.49
CA ILE A 52 -18.67 -9.57 -9.21
C ILE A 52 -17.55 -9.03 -8.31
N LEU A 53 -17.87 -8.75 -7.03
CA LEU A 53 -16.86 -8.33 -6.07
C LEU A 53 -15.79 -9.41 -5.85
N LEU A 54 -16.20 -10.67 -5.67
CA LEU A 54 -15.27 -11.79 -5.46
C LEU A 54 -14.40 -12.05 -6.70
N GLU A 55 -14.98 -11.97 -7.91
CA GLU A 55 -14.23 -12.05 -9.18
C GLU A 55 -13.15 -10.97 -9.26
N LEU A 56 -13.51 -9.72 -8.92
CA LEU A 56 -12.58 -8.60 -8.93
C LEU A 56 -11.46 -8.81 -7.90
N LEU A 57 -11.79 -9.24 -6.68
CA LEU A 57 -10.79 -9.47 -5.63
C LEU A 57 -9.85 -10.62 -5.97
N ASP A 58 -10.33 -11.71 -6.59
CA ASP A 58 -9.48 -12.80 -7.06
C ASP A 58 -8.55 -12.33 -8.19
N PHE A 59 -9.07 -11.55 -9.14
CA PHE A 59 -8.25 -10.97 -10.20
C PHE A 59 -7.14 -10.06 -9.64
N LEU A 60 -7.49 -9.13 -8.75
CA LEU A 60 -6.52 -8.22 -8.12
C LEU A 60 -5.51 -8.97 -7.22
N GLY A 61 -5.94 -10.05 -6.57
CA GLY A 61 -5.06 -10.90 -5.76
C GLY A 61 -4.03 -11.64 -6.61
N ARG A 62 -4.36 -11.97 -7.87
CA ARG A 62 -3.47 -12.64 -8.82
C ARG A 62 -2.60 -11.68 -9.64
N SER A 63 -3.09 -10.47 -9.91
CA SER A 63 -2.43 -9.56 -10.84
C SER A 63 -1.09 -9.02 -10.32
N GLY A 64 -0.86 -9.04 -9.00
CA GLY A 64 0.47 -8.86 -8.40
C GLY A 64 1.04 -7.43 -8.47
N ASP A 65 0.55 -6.59 -9.37
CA ASP A 65 1.01 -5.22 -9.60
C ASP A 65 0.25 -4.21 -8.73
N TYR A 66 0.67 -4.12 -7.47
CA TYR A 66 0.13 -3.17 -6.50
C TYR A 66 1.19 -2.66 -5.52
N HIS A 67 0.93 -1.50 -4.93
CA HIS A 67 1.80 -0.81 -3.99
C HIS A 67 1.15 -0.70 -2.62
N CYS A 68 1.83 -1.11 -1.55
CA CYS A 68 1.29 -0.92 -0.21
C CYS A 68 1.46 0.54 0.27
N ILE A 69 0.47 1.09 0.97
CA ILE A 69 0.42 2.52 1.35
C ILE A 69 0.98 2.76 2.77
N ASP A 70 0.90 1.77 3.65
CA ASP A 70 1.14 1.88 5.09
C ASP A 70 1.82 0.62 5.66
N ALA A 71 3.14 0.61 5.80
CA ALA A 71 3.86 -0.50 6.44
C ALA A 71 3.79 -0.45 7.98
N GLY A 72 2.58 -0.47 8.53
CA GLY A 72 2.33 -0.80 9.93
C GLY A 72 2.31 -2.32 10.12
N ALA A 73 3.49 -2.92 10.33
CA ALA A 73 3.74 -4.33 10.69
C ALA A 73 2.96 -5.40 9.89
N GLY A 74 3.54 -5.80 8.75
CA GLY A 74 3.18 -7.03 8.06
C GLY A 74 4.28 -7.44 7.08
N PRO A 75 4.51 -8.73 6.81
CA PRO A 75 5.61 -9.23 5.99
C PRO A 75 5.33 -9.01 4.49
N CYS A 76 5.35 -7.75 4.06
CA CYS A 76 5.25 -7.37 2.66
C CYS A 76 6.63 -6.93 2.16
N ALA A 77 7.54 -7.89 1.99
CA ALA A 77 8.90 -7.69 1.47
C ALA A 77 9.07 -8.09 -0.01
N GLY A 78 8.02 -8.54 -0.68
CA GLY A 78 8.09 -9.05 -2.05
C GLY A 78 7.21 -8.26 -2.99
N VAL A 79 7.77 -7.86 -4.14
CA VAL A 79 7.11 -7.13 -5.24
C VAL A 79 6.93 -5.63 -4.96
N CYS A 80 8.04 -5.00 -4.57
CA CYS A 80 8.15 -3.55 -4.63
C CYS A 80 8.37 -3.14 -6.08
N GLY A 81 7.52 -2.27 -6.63
CA GLY A 81 7.97 -1.29 -7.63
C GLY A 81 9.05 -0.43 -6.96
N ALA A 82 10.31 -0.87 -7.07
CA ALA A 82 11.44 -0.37 -6.30
C ALA A 82 11.83 1.09 -6.64
N ASP A 83 11.28 1.65 -7.72
CA ASP A 83 11.79 2.88 -8.31
C ASP A 83 11.05 4.16 -7.93
N GLU A 84 9.86 4.11 -7.31
CA GLU A 84 9.17 5.35 -6.94
C GLU A 84 9.88 6.04 -5.76
N PRO A 85 10.25 7.35 -5.87
CA PRO A 85 10.96 8.07 -4.81
C PRO A 85 10.25 8.06 -3.45
N LEU A 86 8.91 8.02 -3.45
CA LEU A 86 8.09 7.90 -2.24
C LEU A 86 8.36 6.59 -1.50
N TRP A 87 8.47 5.48 -2.24
CA TRP A 87 8.69 4.16 -1.67
C TRP A 87 10.10 4.00 -1.10
N ARG A 88 11.10 4.54 -1.81
CA ARG A 88 12.48 4.57 -1.31
C ARG A 88 12.59 5.32 0.02
N VAL A 89 11.92 6.46 0.13
CA VAL A 89 11.85 7.23 1.39
C VAL A 89 11.11 6.46 2.47
N HIS A 90 9.96 5.86 2.16
CA HIS A 90 9.19 5.07 3.11
C HIS A 90 10.00 3.90 3.69
N ARG A 91 10.63 3.10 2.84
CA ARG A 91 11.50 1.98 3.24
C ARG A 91 12.68 2.46 4.07
N PHE A 92 13.32 3.55 3.66
CA PHE A 92 14.42 4.14 4.40
C PHE A 92 14.00 4.58 5.80
N LEU A 93 12.84 5.23 5.92
CA LEU A 93 12.29 5.66 7.21
C LEU A 93 12.09 4.47 8.13
N LEU A 94 11.32 3.44 7.72
CA LEU A 94 11.03 2.25 8.54
C LEU A 94 12.28 1.57 9.10
N GLY A 95 13.29 1.38 8.25
CA GLY A 95 14.56 0.76 8.64
C GLY A 95 15.39 1.60 9.61
N ASN A 96 15.17 2.91 9.64
CA ASN A 96 15.99 3.86 10.40
C ASN A 96 15.23 4.65 11.48
N LEU A 97 13.95 4.31 11.78
CA LEU A 97 13.16 5.03 12.81
C LEU A 97 13.79 4.99 14.22
N GLY A 98 14.74 4.08 14.47
CA GLY A 98 15.45 3.94 15.74
C GLY A 98 16.57 4.96 15.99
N ARG A 99 16.92 5.80 15.01
CA ARG A 99 17.95 6.85 15.15
C ARG A 99 17.44 8.23 14.73
N LYS A 100 18.19 9.28 15.09
CA LYS A 100 17.95 10.62 14.55
C LYS A 100 18.24 10.60 13.06
N LEU A 101 17.24 11.02 12.27
CA LEU A 101 17.27 11.06 10.82
C LEU A 101 17.34 12.53 10.36
N THR A 102 18.26 12.83 9.47
CA THR A 102 18.35 14.16 8.85
C THR A 102 17.60 14.20 7.52
N LEU A 103 17.09 15.39 7.14
CA LEU A 103 16.40 15.58 5.87
C LEU A 103 17.31 15.24 4.66
N GLY A 104 18.63 15.46 4.81
CA GLY A 104 19.62 15.11 3.79
C GLY A 104 19.69 13.61 3.52
N GLU A 105 19.78 12.79 4.55
CA GLU A 105 19.81 11.32 4.42
C GLU A 105 18.53 10.78 3.76
N ILE A 106 17.37 11.34 4.14
CA ILE A 106 16.09 10.94 3.56
C ILE A 106 16.03 11.32 2.08
N ALA A 107 16.50 12.52 1.72
CA ALA A 107 16.53 12.98 0.33
C ALA A 107 17.49 12.16 -0.54
N SER A 108 18.65 11.78 0.00
CA SER A 108 19.60 10.88 -0.66
C SER A 108 18.99 9.51 -0.96
N SER A 109 18.14 8.97 -0.08
CA SER A 109 17.44 7.70 -0.33
C SER A 109 16.52 7.75 -1.58
N ALA A 110 15.92 8.91 -1.83
CA ALA A 110 15.11 9.17 -3.02
C ALA A 110 15.92 9.63 -4.25
N GLY A 111 17.25 9.81 -4.12
CA GLY A 111 18.06 10.40 -5.18
C GLY A 111 17.67 11.85 -5.49
N MET A 112 17.17 12.57 -4.48
CA MET A 112 16.65 13.94 -4.62
C MET A 112 17.42 14.91 -3.72
N SER A 113 17.40 16.20 -4.08
CA SER A 113 17.81 17.25 -3.14
C SER A 113 16.76 17.44 -2.03
N PRO A 114 17.13 17.91 -0.83
CA PRO A 114 16.20 18.15 0.27
C PRO A 114 14.99 19.02 -0.11
N ALA A 115 15.22 20.07 -0.92
CA ALA A 115 14.16 20.96 -1.39
C ALA A 115 13.21 20.27 -2.39
N ALA A 116 13.74 19.44 -3.29
CA ALA A 116 12.95 18.65 -4.24
C ALA A 116 12.10 17.61 -3.51
N LEU A 117 12.69 16.92 -2.53
CA LEU A 117 11.97 15.97 -1.69
C LEU A 117 10.81 16.64 -0.97
N CYS A 118 11.02 17.75 -0.26
CA CYS A 118 9.95 18.44 0.48
C CYS A 118 8.76 18.83 -0.41
N ARG A 119 9.04 19.33 -1.63
CA ARG A 119 8.01 19.70 -2.60
C ARG A 119 7.27 18.48 -3.13
N TYR A 120 8.01 17.44 -3.51
CA TYR A 120 7.47 16.18 -4.00
C TYR A 120 6.60 15.49 -2.93
N PHE A 121 7.08 15.41 -1.69
CA PHE A 121 6.37 14.77 -0.58
C PHE A 121 5.08 15.50 -0.25
N ARG A 122 5.10 16.83 -0.12
CA ARG A 122 3.86 17.60 0.11
C ARG A 122 2.87 17.42 -1.03
N ARG A 123 3.33 17.44 -2.29
CA ARG A 123 2.45 17.28 -3.45
C ARG A 123 1.81 15.89 -3.54
N ARG A 124 2.52 14.84 -3.11
CA ARG A 124 2.05 13.44 -3.18
C ARG A 124 1.27 13.00 -1.95
N THR A 125 1.66 13.44 -0.75
CA THR A 125 1.12 12.95 0.53
C THR A 125 0.31 13.99 1.30
N GLY A 126 0.35 15.27 0.88
CA GLY A 126 -0.26 16.39 1.60
C GLY A 126 0.44 16.76 2.92
N ARG A 127 1.52 16.06 3.29
CA ARG A 127 2.21 16.19 4.58
C ARG A 127 3.68 16.49 4.41
N THR A 128 4.31 17.00 5.48
CA THR A 128 5.76 17.14 5.51
C THR A 128 6.43 15.79 5.79
N VAL A 129 7.68 15.63 5.35
CA VAL A 129 8.49 14.43 5.62
C VAL A 129 8.62 14.17 7.13
N SER A 130 8.75 15.24 7.92
CA SER A 130 8.86 15.16 9.38
C SER A 130 7.56 14.70 10.05
N GLU A 131 6.41 15.23 9.63
CA GLU A 131 5.09 14.76 10.09
C GLU A 131 4.89 13.28 9.78
N TYR A 132 5.26 12.87 8.57
CA TYR A 132 5.17 11.49 8.14
C TYR A 132 6.07 10.56 8.97
N ALA A 133 7.33 10.95 9.20
CA ALA A 133 8.24 10.20 10.05
C ALA A 133 7.75 10.08 11.50
N ASN A 134 7.13 11.14 12.04
CA ASN A 134 6.56 11.11 13.38
C ASN A 134 5.34 10.20 13.47
N ALA A 135 4.45 10.22 12.46
CA ALA A 135 3.32 9.30 12.39
C ALA A 135 3.79 7.84 12.37
N LEU A 136 4.83 7.52 11.60
CA LEU A 136 5.44 6.18 11.56
C LEU A 136 6.06 5.78 12.91
N ARG A 137 6.70 6.71 13.63
CA ARG A 137 7.24 6.45 14.98
C ARG A 137 6.12 6.12 15.96
N MET A 138 5.02 6.88 15.94
CA MET A 138 3.86 6.64 16.80
C MET A 138 3.24 5.26 16.50
N ALA A 139 3.02 4.96 15.21
CA ALA A 139 2.52 3.67 14.77
C ALA A 139 3.40 2.51 15.26
N ARG A 140 4.72 2.64 15.18
CA ARG A 140 5.68 1.62 15.66
C ARG A 140 5.63 1.40 17.16
N VAL A 141 5.38 2.44 17.95
CA VAL A 141 5.22 2.31 19.41
C VAL A 141 3.90 1.64 19.75
N CYS A 142 2.79 2.04 19.12
CA CYS A 142 1.50 1.40 19.32
C CYS A 142 1.53 -0.09 18.96
N ASN A 143 2.24 -0.46 17.89
CA ASN A 143 2.38 -1.85 17.47
C ASN A 143 3.21 -2.70 18.44
N ARG A 144 4.02 -2.09 19.30
CA ARG A 144 4.83 -2.80 20.31
C ARG A 144 4.10 -3.02 21.64
N LEU A 145 2.94 -2.38 21.79
CA LEU A 145 2.11 -2.41 23.00
C LEU A 145 0.92 -3.38 22.88
N MET A 146 0.58 -3.80 21.65
CA MET A 146 -0.32 -4.93 21.39
C MET A 146 0.48 -6.21 21.18
#